data_AF-A0A3C1W6Y6-F1
#
_entry.id   AF-A0A3C1W6Y6-F1
#
_cell.length_a   1.000
_cell.length_b   1.000
_cell.length_c   1.000
_cell.angle_alpha   90.00
_cell.angle_beta   90.00
_cell.angle_gamma   90.00
#
_symmetry.space_group_name_H-M   'P 1'
#
loop_
_entity.id
_entity.type
_entity.pdbx_description
1 polymer ?
#
loop_
_entity_poly.entity_id
_entity_poly.type
_entity_poly.pdbx_seq_one_letter_code
_entity_poly.pdbx_strand_id
1 'polypeptide(L)'
;MKITPVTSAVLAVLLSWNTGICNADSKQSLRIKINPENFNASRADIKAVCRSAGDQLLKQMEGVPTFTVQISRGHHGPIALFKRGKEGEYLVKLATEKTFWAQYAYQFSHEICHVLCGYENDYRGNLWFEESLCETASLYCLRAMSREWRTTPPYGNWRSYSPALFDYADNIQRGRDDYIEILRTGLPMYYRKHAAHLSGNPTDRKKNGAIALVLLTLFEREPEHWNAIQWLNSSPSPEGETFLQYLTKWHRAVPEKHADFVEATASLFGISLPELPEVRE
;
A
#
# COMPACT_ATOMS: atom_id res chain seq x y z
N MET A 1 -21.88 39.36 -63.73
CA MET A 1 -21.76 38.09 -62.98
C MET A 1 -20.66 38.29 -61.95
N LYS A 2 -21.01 38.44 -60.66
CA LYS A 2 -20.07 38.73 -59.57
C LYS A 2 -19.42 37.42 -59.13
N ILE A 3 -18.09 37.35 -59.16
CA ILE A 3 -17.32 36.22 -58.64
C ILE A 3 -16.70 36.67 -57.31
N THR A 4 -17.20 36.12 -56.22
CA THR A 4 -16.64 36.24 -54.86
C THR A 4 -15.47 35.27 -54.72
N PRO A 5 -14.32 35.66 -54.14
CA PRO A 5 -13.27 34.72 -53.80
C PRO A 5 -13.61 34.02 -52.48
N VAL A 6 -13.52 32.70 -52.47
CA VAL A 6 -13.62 31.86 -51.26
C VAL A 6 -12.29 31.95 -50.53
N THR A 7 -12.29 32.53 -49.33
CA THR A 7 -11.16 32.50 -48.40
C THR A 7 -11.11 31.13 -47.70
N SER A 8 -10.10 30.33 -48.01
CA SER A 8 -9.75 29.14 -47.22
C SER A 8 -9.16 29.57 -45.87
N ALA A 9 -9.90 29.34 -44.79
CA ALA A 9 -9.37 29.45 -43.44
C ALA A 9 -8.53 28.21 -43.13
N VAL A 10 -7.21 28.39 -43.02
CA VAL A 10 -6.31 27.36 -42.49
C VAL A 10 -6.45 27.37 -40.97
N LEU A 11 -7.11 26.35 -40.43
CA LEU A 11 -7.20 26.12 -38.99
C LEU A 11 -5.83 25.65 -38.49
N ALA A 12 -5.05 26.55 -37.89
CA ALA A 12 -3.82 26.19 -37.21
C ALA A 12 -4.16 25.44 -35.92
N VAL A 13 -3.97 24.11 -35.93
CA VAL A 13 -4.02 23.29 -34.71
C VAL A 13 -2.80 23.65 -33.87
N LEU A 14 -3.01 24.43 -32.82
CA LEU A 14 -2.03 24.62 -31.75
C LEU A 14 -1.90 23.28 -31.02
N LEU A 15 -0.85 22.54 -31.32
CA LEU A 15 -0.35 21.47 -30.46
C LEU A 15 0.10 22.13 -29.16
N SER A 16 -0.78 22.15 -28.15
CA SER A 16 -0.38 22.40 -26.78
C SER A 16 0.54 21.27 -26.35
N TRP A 17 1.83 21.55 -26.27
CA TRP A 17 2.77 20.67 -25.60
C TRP A 17 2.43 20.75 -24.11
N ASN A 18 1.56 19.86 -23.66
CA ASN A 18 1.41 19.62 -22.24
C ASN A 18 2.77 19.07 -21.80
N THR A 19 3.58 19.90 -21.16
CA THR A 19 4.79 19.47 -20.49
C THR A 19 4.34 18.56 -19.35
N GLY A 20 4.16 17.29 -19.67
CA GLY A 20 3.97 16.26 -18.67
C GLY A 20 5.13 16.39 -17.70
N ILE A 21 4.81 16.68 -16.45
CA ILE A 21 5.71 16.40 -15.35
C ILE A 21 6.08 14.94 -15.56
N CYS A 22 7.32 14.66 -15.95
CA CYS A 22 7.81 13.30 -16.01
C CYS A 22 7.65 12.76 -14.59
N ASN A 23 6.62 11.94 -14.35
CA ASN A 23 6.47 11.22 -13.10
C ASN A 23 7.76 10.42 -12.93
N ALA A 24 8.64 10.89 -12.03
CA ALA A 24 9.84 10.16 -11.67
C ALA A 24 9.39 8.78 -11.19
N ASP A 25 10.00 7.73 -11.74
CA ASP A 25 9.66 6.36 -11.39
C ASP A 25 9.92 6.14 -9.88
N SER A 26 8.85 6.16 -9.07
CA SER A 26 8.92 6.03 -7.61
C SER A 26 9.60 4.73 -7.16
N LYS A 27 9.77 3.73 -8.04
CA LYS A 27 10.62 2.56 -7.73
C LYS A 27 12.07 2.95 -7.42
N GLN A 28 12.57 4.04 -8.01
CA GLN A 28 13.91 4.55 -7.77
C GLN A 28 14.06 5.19 -6.38
N SER A 29 12.96 5.60 -5.75
CA SER A 29 12.95 6.20 -4.41
C SER A 29 13.34 5.22 -3.32
N LEU A 30 13.07 3.91 -3.49
CA LEU A 30 13.42 2.89 -2.52
C LEU A 30 14.87 2.41 -2.70
N ARG A 31 15.69 2.55 -1.67
CA ARG A 31 17.01 1.91 -1.55
C ARG A 31 16.95 0.78 -0.54
N ILE A 32 17.39 -0.42 -0.92
CA ILE A 32 17.38 -1.61 -0.05
C ILE A 32 18.80 -2.00 0.35
N LYS A 33 19.09 -1.95 1.65
CA LYS A 33 20.31 -2.50 2.29
C LYS A 33 19.90 -3.80 3.01
N ILE A 34 20.57 -4.92 2.72
CA ILE A 34 20.29 -6.22 3.37
C ILE A 34 21.43 -6.56 4.33
N ASN A 35 21.16 -6.88 5.59
CA ASN A 35 22.03 -7.71 6.40
C ASN A 35 21.61 -9.19 6.20
N PRO A 36 22.40 -10.03 5.49
CA PRO A 36 22.02 -11.40 5.18
C PRO A 36 22.24 -12.37 6.34
N GLU A 37 22.85 -11.92 7.44
CA GLU A 37 23.13 -12.77 8.59
C GLU A 37 21.88 -13.48 9.08
N ASN A 38 22.07 -14.76 9.41
CA ASN A 38 21.04 -15.68 9.87
C ASN A 38 19.94 -15.98 8.85
N PHE A 39 19.82 -15.34 7.69
CA PHE A 39 18.73 -15.68 6.75
C PHE A 39 18.90 -17.05 6.07
N ASN A 40 20.10 -17.63 6.03
CA ASN A 40 20.38 -18.85 5.25
C ASN A 40 20.00 -18.71 3.76
N ALA A 41 20.14 -17.49 3.22
CA ALA A 41 19.85 -17.13 1.83
C ALA A 41 20.83 -16.03 1.38
N SER A 42 21.04 -15.90 0.07
CA SER A 42 21.99 -14.92 -0.45
C SER A 42 21.45 -13.49 -0.30
N ARG A 43 22.36 -12.54 -0.06
CA ARG A 43 22.05 -11.10 -0.01
C ARG A 43 21.34 -10.63 -1.29
N ALA A 44 21.78 -11.13 -2.44
CA ALA A 44 21.25 -10.76 -3.75
C ALA A 44 19.81 -11.23 -3.91
N ASP A 45 19.51 -12.48 -3.52
CA ASP A 45 18.16 -13.04 -3.64
C ASP A 45 17.17 -12.35 -2.71
N ILE A 46 17.55 -12.11 -1.44
CA ILE A 46 16.72 -11.36 -0.49
C ILE A 46 16.42 -9.96 -1.03
N LYS A 47 17.43 -9.28 -1.57
CA LYS A 47 17.25 -7.95 -2.18
C LYS A 47 16.32 -8.01 -3.38
N ALA A 48 16.46 -9.02 -4.25
CA ALA A 48 15.65 -9.18 -5.45
C ALA A 48 14.17 -9.42 -5.13
N VAL A 49 13.86 -10.28 -4.16
CA VAL A 49 12.47 -10.53 -3.74
C VAL A 49 11.86 -9.31 -3.05
N CYS A 50 12.58 -8.64 -2.15
CA CYS A 50 12.08 -7.44 -1.47
C CYS A 50 11.88 -6.28 -2.47
N ARG A 51 12.81 -6.10 -3.42
CA ARG A 51 12.67 -5.13 -4.52
C ARG A 51 11.42 -5.45 -5.35
N SER A 52 11.23 -6.71 -5.76
CA SER A 52 10.06 -7.12 -6.54
C SER A 52 8.74 -6.79 -5.84
N ALA A 53 8.69 -6.99 -4.52
CA ALA A 53 7.53 -6.70 -3.69
C ALA A 53 7.28 -5.19 -3.54
N GLY A 54 8.28 -4.43 -3.10
CA GLY A 54 8.15 -2.98 -2.92
C GLY A 54 7.81 -2.25 -4.22
N ASP A 55 8.36 -2.69 -5.35
CA ASP A 55 8.10 -2.11 -6.66
C ASP A 55 6.64 -2.29 -7.11
N GLN A 56 5.90 -3.29 -6.59
CA GLN A 56 4.47 -3.44 -6.92
C GLN A 56 3.61 -2.29 -6.35
N LEU A 57 4.00 -1.74 -5.19
CA LEU A 57 3.36 -0.56 -4.60
C LEU A 57 3.91 0.70 -5.24
N LEU A 58 5.24 0.85 -5.28
CA LEU A 58 5.90 2.08 -5.74
C LEU A 58 5.57 2.41 -7.20
N LYS A 59 5.36 1.41 -8.08
CA LYS A 59 4.95 1.68 -9.47
C LYS A 59 3.59 2.35 -9.60
N GLN A 60 2.77 2.33 -8.54
CA GLN A 60 1.47 2.97 -8.46
C GLN A 60 1.51 4.35 -7.77
N MET A 61 2.70 4.80 -7.36
CA MET A 61 2.87 6.01 -6.56
C MET A 61 3.63 7.08 -7.32
N GLU A 62 3.39 8.33 -6.94
CA GLU A 62 4.05 9.53 -7.45
C GLU A 62 4.58 10.35 -6.29
N GLY A 63 5.68 11.07 -6.53
CA GLY A 63 6.22 12.02 -5.55
C GLY A 63 6.82 11.37 -4.29
N VAL A 64 7.05 10.05 -4.28
CA VAL A 64 7.63 9.36 -3.12
C VAL A 64 9.07 9.85 -2.88
N PRO A 65 9.38 10.46 -1.73
CA PRO A 65 10.75 10.89 -1.41
C PRO A 65 11.72 9.72 -1.41
N THR A 66 13.00 9.95 -1.72
CA THR A 66 14.00 8.88 -1.62
C THR A 66 14.18 8.44 -0.16
N PHE A 67 14.15 7.14 0.07
CA PHE A 67 14.30 6.56 1.40
C PHE A 67 15.10 5.25 1.34
N THR A 68 15.70 4.89 2.48
CA THR A 68 16.49 3.65 2.60
C THR A 68 15.88 2.74 3.64
N VAL A 69 15.68 1.48 3.27
CA VAL A 69 15.27 0.41 4.18
C VAL A 69 16.46 -0.53 4.40
N GLN A 70 16.82 -0.72 5.67
CA GLN A 70 17.78 -1.71 6.11
C GLN A 70 17.03 -2.94 6.65
N ILE A 71 17.19 -4.06 5.96
CA ILE A 71 16.52 -5.33 6.28
C ILE A 71 17.48 -6.23 7.05
N SER A 72 16.98 -6.83 8.12
CA SER A 72 17.70 -7.84 8.92
C SER A 72 16.75 -8.96 9.34
N ARG A 73 17.28 -10.08 9.84
CA ARG A 73 16.43 -11.18 10.33
C ARG A 73 15.90 -10.88 11.73
N GLY A 74 14.62 -11.15 11.96
CA GLY A 74 13.97 -11.18 13.28
C GLY A 74 13.48 -12.58 13.66
N HIS A 75 13.05 -12.73 14.92
CA HIS A 75 12.55 -14.01 15.47
C HIS A 75 11.07 -13.96 15.92
N HIS A 76 10.47 -12.77 16.04
CA HIS A 76 9.14 -12.57 16.63
C HIS A 76 8.19 -11.83 15.68
N GLY A 77 8.05 -12.34 14.46
CA GLY A 77 7.28 -11.71 13.38
C GLY A 77 8.06 -10.62 12.63
N PRO A 78 7.57 -10.20 11.45
CA PRO A 78 8.10 -9.04 10.77
C PRO A 78 7.77 -7.75 11.54
N ILE A 79 8.63 -6.73 11.43
CA ILE A 79 8.45 -5.45 12.10
C ILE A 79 9.30 -4.32 11.48
N ALA A 80 8.68 -3.17 11.23
CA ALA A 80 9.33 -1.88 11.01
C ALA A 80 9.55 -1.20 12.37
N LEU A 81 10.81 -0.93 12.73
CA LEU A 81 11.13 -0.31 14.01
C LEU A 81 10.92 1.21 13.93
N PHE A 82 10.35 1.82 14.98
CA PHE A 82 10.25 3.28 15.07
C PHE A 82 11.61 3.98 15.07
N LYS A 83 12.63 3.35 15.67
CA LYS A 83 13.99 3.88 15.61
C LYS A 83 14.55 3.83 14.19
N ARG A 84 15.27 4.88 13.81
CA ARG A 84 16.01 4.96 12.54
C ARG A 84 17.43 4.41 12.69
N GLY A 85 18.04 4.05 11.56
CA GLY A 85 19.46 3.77 11.44
C GLY A 85 20.31 5.05 11.59
N LYS A 86 21.64 4.90 11.57
CA LYS A 86 22.58 6.02 11.77
C LYS A 86 22.49 7.08 10.68
N GLU A 87 22.07 6.70 9.48
CA GLU A 87 21.89 7.60 8.33
C GLU A 87 20.40 7.91 8.09
N GLY A 88 19.53 7.66 9.08
CA GLY A 88 18.09 7.85 8.94
C GLY A 88 17.36 6.68 8.28
N GLU A 89 17.97 5.49 8.19
CA GLU A 89 17.33 4.34 7.54
C GLU A 89 16.10 3.82 8.31
N TYR A 90 15.09 3.39 7.56
CA TYR A 90 14.01 2.57 8.08
C TYR A 90 14.57 1.18 8.41
N LEU A 91 14.44 0.74 9.66
CA LEU A 91 14.94 -0.56 10.08
C LEU A 91 13.82 -1.59 10.06
N VAL A 92 13.91 -2.56 9.15
CA VAL A 92 12.93 -3.62 8.98
C VAL A 92 13.53 -4.96 9.38
N LYS A 93 12.78 -5.72 10.18
CA LYS A 93 13.11 -7.11 10.51
C LYS A 93 12.11 -8.04 9.85
N LEU A 94 12.59 -9.08 9.19
CA LEU A 94 11.74 -10.13 8.62
C LEU A 94 11.94 -11.43 9.42
N ALA A 95 10.84 -12.06 9.80
CA ALA A 95 10.83 -13.37 10.46
C ALA A 95 10.64 -14.48 9.42
N THR A 96 11.61 -14.61 8.53
CA THR A 96 11.68 -15.67 7.51
C THR A 96 13.13 -16.03 7.23
N GLU A 97 13.34 -17.09 6.45
CA GLU A 97 14.66 -17.63 6.14
C GLU A 97 14.66 -18.47 4.87
N LYS A 98 15.84 -18.97 4.49
CA LYS A 98 16.04 -19.86 3.36
C LYS A 98 15.42 -19.24 2.11
N THR A 99 14.86 -20.08 1.24
CA THR A 99 14.27 -19.69 -0.04
C THR A 99 12.74 -19.55 0.05
N PHE A 100 12.19 -19.18 1.22
CA PHE A 100 10.75 -18.96 1.39
C PHE A 100 10.29 -17.62 0.79
N TRP A 101 10.53 -17.39 -0.51
CA TRP A 101 10.35 -16.10 -1.17
C TRP A 101 8.96 -15.49 -1.03
N ALA A 102 7.90 -16.31 -0.98
CA ALA A 102 6.55 -15.81 -0.70
C ALA A 102 6.44 -15.18 0.70
N GLN A 103 7.12 -15.72 1.71
CA GLN A 103 7.16 -15.12 3.05
C GLN A 103 7.96 -13.81 3.06
N TYR A 104 9.09 -13.73 2.34
CA TYR A 104 9.82 -12.46 2.21
C TYR A 104 8.96 -11.39 1.54
N ALA A 105 8.29 -11.74 0.44
CA ALA A 105 7.41 -10.82 -0.29
C ALA A 105 6.24 -10.35 0.58
N TYR A 106 5.55 -11.28 1.24
CA TYR A 106 4.46 -10.97 2.16
C TYR A 106 4.91 -10.04 3.29
N GLN A 107 5.94 -10.45 4.04
CA GLN A 107 6.41 -9.70 5.20
C GLN A 107 6.99 -8.33 4.81
N PHE A 108 7.80 -8.26 3.76
CA PHE A 108 8.36 -6.98 3.34
C PHE A 108 7.29 -6.01 2.83
N SER A 109 6.27 -6.51 2.13
CA SER A 109 5.13 -5.69 1.67
C SER A 109 4.33 -5.11 2.84
N HIS A 110 4.18 -5.87 3.93
CA HIS A 110 3.57 -5.38 5.17
C HIS A 110 4.39 -4.22 5.75
N GLU A 111 5.68 -4.45 5.98
CA GLU A 111 6.52 -3.46 6.65
C GLU A 111 6.81 -2.22 5.80
N ILE A 112 6.94 -2.37 4.48
CA ILE A 112 7.11 -1.22 3.58
C ILE A 112 5.83 -0.40 3.50
N CYS A 113 4.65 -1.01 3.66
CA CYS A 113 3.39 -0.28 3.72
C CYS A 113 3.35 0.63 4.95
N HIS A 114 3.76 0.16 6.12
CA HIS A 114 3.92 1.03 7.30
C HIS A 114 4.84 2.22 7.00
N VAL A 115 6.01 1.98 6.38
CA VAL A 115 6.93 3.05 5.96
C VAL A 115 6.25 4.06 5.05
N LEU A 116 5.51 3.59 4.05
CA LEU A 116 4.84 4.44 3.06
C LEU A 116 3.64 5.18 3.67
N CYS A 117 2.97 4.62 4.69
CA CYS A 117 1.94 5.31 5.46
C CYS A 117 2.48 6.43 6.37
N GLY A 118 3.81 6.50 6.56
CA GLY A 118 4.42 7.42 7.51
C GLY A 118 4.18 7.02 8.96
N TYR A 119 4.28 5.72 9.28
CA TYR A 119 4.05 5.20 10.64
C TYR A 119 4.80 6.00 11.73
N GLU A 120 4.10 6.28 12.83
CA GLU A 120 4.60 7.02 13.98
C GLU A 120 4.23 6.32 15.30
N ASN A 121 4.94 6.65 16.37
CA ASN A 121 4.68 6.10 17.70
C ASN A 121 3.74 7.01 18.52
N ASP A 122 2.52 7.18 18.02
CA ASP A 122 1.47 8.04 18.60
C ASP A 122 0.24 7.22 19.06
N TYR A 123 -0.95 7.84 19.11
CA TYR A 123 -2.17 7.18 19.57
C TYR A 123 -2.55 5.99 18.68
N ARG A 124 -2.62 4.80 19.29
CA ARG A 124 -2.78 3.53 18.56
C ARG A 124 -4.22 3.10 18.33
N GLY A 125 -5.22 3.92 18.71
CA GLY A 125 -6.63 3.53 18.64
C GLY A 125 -7.16 3.30 17.22
N ASN A 126 -6.48 3.83 16.20
CA ASN A 126 -6.80 3.60 14.78
C ASN A 126 -5.73 2.79 14.03
N LEU A 127 -4.68 2.30 14.72
CA LEU A 127 -3.60 1.50 14.12
C LEU A 127 -4.12 0.25 13.42
N TRP A 128 -5.27 -0.29 13.85
CA TRP A 128 -5.91 -1.44 13.21
C TRP A 128 -6.23 -1.21 11.72
N PHE A 129 -6.50 0.03 11.33
CA PHE A 129 -6.79 0.35 9.93
C PHE A 129 -5.50 0.29 9.10
N GLU A 130 -4.40 0.86 9.63
CA GLU A 130 -3.08 0.76 9.02
C GLU A 130 -2.60 -0.69 8.92
N GLU A 131 -2.77 -1.50 9.96
CA GLU A 131 -2.46 -2.95 9.92
C GLU A 131 -3.29 -3.68 8.85
N SER A 132 -4.55 -3.27 8.64
CA SER A 132 -5.41 -3.84 7.58
C SER A 132 -4.93 -3.43 6.18
N LEU A 133 -4.46 -2.18 6.01
CA LEU A 133 -3.81 -1.73 4.77
C LEU A 133 -2.49 -2.46 4.50
N CYS A 134 -1.67 -2.70 5.52
CA CYS A 134 -0.40 -3.42 5.38
C CYS A 134 -0.61 -4.90 5.03
N GLU A 135 -1.64 -5.53 5.61
CA GLU A 135 -2.06 -6.87 5.19
C GLU A 135 -2.60 -6.87 3.75
N THR A 136 -3.34 -5.83 3.35
CA THR A 136 -3.80 -5.63 1.97
C THR A 136 -2.63 -5.52 1.00
N ALA A 137 -1.61 -4.74 1.36
CA ALA A 137 -0.39 -4.56 0.56
C ALA A 137 0.32 -5.89 0.35
N SER A 138 0.38 -6.72 1.40
CA SER A 138 0.98 -8.05 1.34
C SER A 138 0.30 -8.97 0.33
N LEU A 139 -1.03 -9.01 0.35
CA LEU A 139 -1.80 -9.83 -0.60
C LEU A 139 -1.73 -9.28 -2.03
N TYR A 140 -1.86 -7.96 -2.18
CA TYR A 140 -1.76 -7.27 -3.46
C TYR A 140 -0.40 -7.54 -4.12
N CYS A 141 0.70 -7.35 -3.39
CA CYS A 141 2.05 -7.57 -3.90
C CYS A 141 2.28 -9.02 -4.31
N LEU A 142 1.87 -10.01 -3.50
CA LEU A 142 2.00 -11.42 -3.85
C LEU A 142 1.26 -11.77 -5.15
N ARG A 143 0.02 -11.30 -5.31
CA ARG A 143 -0.78 -11.53 -6.52
C ARG A 143 -0.15 -10.85 -7.74
N ALA A 144 0.27 -9.59 -7.59
CA ALA A 144 0.88 -8.83 -8.67
C ALA A 144 2.24 -9.41 -9.09
N MET A 145 3.09 -9.76 -8.12
CA MET A 145 4.35 -10.46 -8.37
C MET A 145 4.13 -11.82 -9.01
N SER A 146 3.12 -12.59 -8.58
CA SER A 146 2.82 -13.87 -9.21
C SER A 146 2.54 -13.68 -10.71
N ARG A 147 1.75 -12.68 -11.10
CA ARG A 147 1.50 -12.37 -12.51
C ARG A 147 2.78 -11.95 -13.24
N GLU A 148 3.54 -11.03 -12.65
CA GLU A 148 4.75 -10.45 -13.25
C GLU A 148 5.87 -11.49 -13.44
N TRP A 149 6.11 -12.36 -12.45
CA TRP A 149 7.17 -13.36 -12.49
C TRP A 149 6.93 -14.48 -13.51
N ARG A 150 5.73 -14.60 -14.10
CA ARG A 150 5.49 -15.52 -15.24
C ARG A 150 6.28 -15.11 -16.47
N THR A 151 6.57 -13.83 -16.64
CA THR A 151 7.24 -13.28 -17.82
C THR A 151 8.56 -12.60 -17.48
N THR A 152 8.61 -11.88 -16.35
CA THR A 152 9.72 -10.98 -15.99
C THR A 152 10.14 -11.16 -14.52
N PRO A 153 10.56 -12.38 -14.09
CA PRO A 153 11.13 -12.55 -12.77
C PRO A 153 12.53 -11.92 -12.66
N PRO A 154 13.02 -11.59 -11.45
CA PRO A 154 14.38 -11.08 -11.25
C PRO A 154 15.48 -11.99 -11.78
N TYR A 155 15.24 -13.31 -11.71
CA TYR A 155 16.10 -14.34 -12.30
C TYR A 155 15.24 -15.29 -13.12
N GLY A 156 15.71 -15.68 -14.31
CA GLY A 156 14.92 -16.50 -15.24
C GLY A 156 14.41 -17.81 -14.64
N ASN A 157 15.20 -18.45 -13.77
CA ASN A 157 14.83 -19.68 -13.06
C ASN A 157 13.75 -19.47 -11.98
N TRP A 158 13.45 -18.24 -11.55
CA TRP A 158 12.37 -17.95 -10.61
C TRP A 158 10.99 -17.91 -11.27
N ARG A 159 10.92 -17.99 -12.60
CA ARG A 159 9.65 -18.07 -13.34
C ARG A 159 8.74 -19.19 -12.82
N SER A 160 9.31 -20.35 -12.53
CA SER A 160 8.58 -21.51 -11.98
C SER A 160 8.09 -21.32 -10.55
N TYR A 161 8.58 -20.30 -9.82
CA TYR A 161 8.12 -19.97 -8.47
C TYR A 161 6.86 -19.08 -8.48
N SER A 162 6.49 -18.48 -9.63
CA SER A 162 5.30 -17.62 -9.76
C SER A 162 4.01 -18.22 -9.15
N PRO A 163 3.65 -19.49 -9.39
CA PRO A 163 2.47 -20.10 -8.77
C PRO A 163 2.51 -20.10 -7.23
N ALA A 164 3.68 -20.36 -6.64
CA ALA A 164 3.82 -20.40 -5.18
C ALA A 164 3.54 -19.04 -4.50
N LEU A 165 3.76 -17.92 -5.19
CA LEU A 165 3.37 -16.60 -4.70
C LEU A 165 1.84 -16.44 -4.63
N PHE A 166 1.13 -16.91 -5.67
CA PHE A 166 -0.32 -16.89 -5.70
C PHE A 166 -0.92 -17.82 -4.66
N ASP A 167 -0.42 -19.06 -4.60
CA ASP A 167 -0.89 -20.07 -3.64
C ASP A 167 -0.72 -19.61 -2.19
N TYR A 168 0.36 -18.87 -1.90
CA TYR A 168 0.57 -18.29 -0.57
C TYR A 168 -0.50 -17.25 -0.21
N ALA A 169 -0.82 -16.33 -1.13
CA ALA A 169 -1.88 -15.33 -0.93
C ALA A 169 -3.26 -16.00 -0.80
N ASP A 170 -3.53 -17.00 -1.63
CA ASP A 170 -4.80 -17.75 -1.65
C ASP A 170 -5.00 -18.56 -0.36
N ASN A 171 -3.93 -19.20 0.15
CA ASN A 171 -3.97 -19.89 1.44
C ASN A 171 -4.23 -18.94 2.62
N ILE A 172 -3.69 -17.71 2.59
CA ILE A 172 -4.01 -16.69 3.59
C ILE A 172 -5.48 -16.31 3.51
N GLN A 173 -6.00 -16.03 2.31
CA GLN A 173 -7.41 -15.68 2.11
C GLN A 173 -8.35 -16.77 2.64
N ARG A 174 -8.07 -18.05 2.36
CA ARG A 174 -8.87 -19.18 2.85
C ARG A 174 -8.93 -19.26 4.38
N GLY A 175 -7.93 -18.74 5.08
CA GLY A 175 -7.87 -18.71 6.55
C GLY A 175 -8.55 -17.51 7.20
N ARG A 176 -9.33 -16.69 6.46
CA ARG A 176 -10.01 -15.49 6.98
C ARG A 176 -11.50 -15.75 7.23
N ASP A 177 -11.83 -16.50 8.27
CA ASP A 177 -13.22 -16.85 8.61
C ASP A 177 -14.11 -15.61 8.84
N ASP A 178 -13.58 -14.57 9.48
CA ASP A 178 -14.28 -13.30 9.72
C ASP A 178 -14.71 -12.61 8.40
N TYR A 179 -14.03 -12.88 7.28
CA TYR A 179 -14.44 -12.35 5.98
C TYR A 179 -15.81 -12.90 5.54
N ILE A 180 -16.15 -14.13 5.93
CA ILE A 180 -17.48 -14.71 5.67
C ILE A 180 -18.57 -13.92 6.40
N GLU A 181 -18.30 -13.43 7.62
CA GLU A 181 -19.23 -12.57 8.33
C GLU A 181 -19.41 -11.23 7.63
N ILE A 182 -18.32 -10.63 7.14
CA ILE A 182 -18.37 -9.38 6.35
C ILE A 182 -19.20 -9.59 5.07
N LEU A 183 -19.02 -10.70 4.34
CA LEU A 183 -19.81 -10.99 3.15
C LEU A 183 -21.31 -11.14 3.46
N ARG A 184 -21.66 -11.69 4.62
CA ARG A 184 -23.06 -11.89 5.03
C ARG A 184 -23.73 -10.61 5.54
N THR A 185 -22.99 -9.75 6.23
CA THR A 185 -23.56 -8.62 6.99
C THR A 185 -23.20 -7.25 6.44
N GLY A 186 -22.18 -7.18 5.59
CA GLY A 186 -21.54 -5.95 5.12
C GLY A 186 -20.48 -5.45 6.11
N LEU A 187 -19.43 -4.83 5.57
CA LEU A 187 -18.37 -4.21 6.38
C LEU A 187 -18.89 -3.16 7.39
N PRO A 188 -19.93 -2.34 7.10
CA PRO A 188 -20.44 -1.39 8.09
C PRO A 188 -20.98 -2.05 9.36
N MET A 189 -21.71 -3.16 9.22
CA MET A 189 -22.22 -3.93 10.37
C MET A 189 -21.09 -4.60 11.14
N TYR A 190 -20.15 -5.23 10.42
CA TYR A 190 -18.99 -5.87 11.03
C TYR A 190 -18.13 -4.86 11.81
N TYR A 191 -17.83 -3.70 11.21
CA TYR A 191 -17.08 -2.64 11.86
C TYR A 191 -17.77 -2.14 13.12
N ARG A 192 -19.07 -1.79 13.06
CA ARG A 192 -19.82 -1.35 14.25
C ARG A 192 -19.77 -2.36 15.39
N LYS A 193 -19.87 -3.66 15.08
CA LYS A 193 -19.79 -4.75 16.06
C LYS A 193 -18.40 -4.88 16.69
N HIS A 194 -17.34 -4.59 15.94
CA HIS A 194 -15.95 -4.87 16.34
C HIS A 194 -15.10 -3.62 16.64
N ALA A 195 -15.62 -2.40 16.47
CA ALA A 195 -14.85 -1.16 16.59
C ALA A 195 -14.08 -1.03 17.91
N ALA A 196 -14.73 -1.30 19.05
CA ALA A 196 -14.06 -1.26 20.36
C ALA A 196 -12.92 -2.28 20.48
N HIS A 197 -13.11 -3.48 19.93
CA HIS A 197 -12.09 -4.52 19.91
C HIS A 197 -10.91 -4.14 19.01
N LEU A 198 -11.18 -3.63 17.81
CA LEU A 198 -10.17 -3.19 16.87
C LEU A 198 -9.31 -2.06 17.46
N SER A 199 -9.94 -1.11 18.16
CA SER A 199 -9.21 -0.02 18.83
C SER A 199 -8.35 -0.53 19.99
N GLY A 200 -8.87 -1.45 20.81
CA GLY A 200 -8.14 -2.02 21.94
C GLY A 200 -7.09 -3.08 21.57
N ASN A 201 -7.24 -3.73 20.41
CA ASN A 201 -6.37 -4.81 19.93
C ASN A 201 -5.98 -4.58 18.46
N PRO A 202 -5.18 -3.54 18.17
CA PRO A 202 -5.01 -3.07 16.81
C PRO A 202 -4.32 -4.05 15.86
N THR A 203 -3.59 -5.02 16.41
CA THR A 203 -2.82 -6.02 15.65
C THR A 203 -3.51 -7.40 15.60
N ASP A 204 -4.84 -7.47 15.83
CA ASP A 204 -5.63 -8.70 15.67
C ASP A 204 -5.69 -9.13 14.18
N ARG A 205 -4.70 -9.93 13.79
CA ARG A 205 -4.51 -10.42 12.42
C ARG A 205 -5.73 -11.09 11.81
N LYS A 206 -6.63 -11.69 12.61
CA LYS A 206 -7.84 -12.31 12.07
C LYS A 206 -8.80 -11.24 11.53
N LYS A 207 -9.02 -10.18 12.31
CA LYS A 207 -9.92 -9.08 11.93
C LYS A 207 -9.28 -8.16 10.90
N ASN A 208 -8.01 -7.79 11.10
CA ASN A 208 -7.27 -6.99 10.11
C ASN A 208 -7.26 -7.72 8.76
N GLY A 209 -7.02 -9.03 8.76
CA GLY A 209 -7.05 -9.86 7.55
C GLY A 209 -8.40 -9.95 6.86
N ALA A 210 -9.50 -9.99 7.61
CA ALA A 210 -10.83 -9.97 7.01
C ALA A 210 -11.15 -8.62 6.34
N ILE A 211 -10.81 -7.51 7.01
CA ILE A 211 -10.96 -6.15 6.47
C ILE A 211 -10.05 -5.98 5.25
N ALA A 212 -8.82 -6.50 5.31
CA ALA A 212 -7.86 -6.44 4.22
C ALA A 212 -8.37 -7.09 2.92
N LEU A 213 -9.17 -8.16 2.99
CA LEU A 213 -9.77 -8.76 1.80
C LEU A 213 -10.83 -7.87 1.13
N VAL A 214 -11.53 -7.03 1.91
CA VAL A 214 -12.44 -6.01 1.36
C VAL A 214 -11.62 -4.92 0.66
N LEU A 215 -10.61 -4.38 1.34
CA LEU A 215 -9.74 -3.33 0.81
C LEU A 215 -8.96 -3.81 -0.42
N LEU A 216 -8.51 -5.07 -0.44
CA LEU A 216 -7.81 -5.68 -1.57
C LEU A 216 -8.62 -5.59 -2.86
N THR A 217 -9.94 -5.80 -2.78
CA THR A 217 -10.81 -5.70 -3.97
C THR A 217 -10.80 -4.27 -4.53
N LEU A 218 -10.78 -3.27 -3.66
CA LEU A 218 -10.73 -1.86 -4.05
C LEU A 218 -9.36 -1.50 -4.67
N PHE A 219 -8.26 -1.85 -4.00
CA PHE A 219 -6.89 -1.56 -4.48
C PHE A 219 -6.46 -2.40 -5.69
N GLU A 220 -7.04 -3.57 -5.95
CA GLU A 220 -6.81 -4.31 -7.20
C GLU A 220 -7.58 -3.70 -8.38
N ARG A 221 -8.72 -3.03 -8.12
CA ARG A 221 -9.52 -2.36 -9.15
C ARG A 221 -8.93 -1.02 -9.56
N GLU A 222 -8.45 -0.25 -8.58
CA GLU A 222 -7.96 1.12 -8.77
C GLU A 222 -6.58 1.28 -8.10
N PRO A 223 -5.53 0.59 -8.62
CA PRO A 223 -4.24 0.46 -7.96
C PRO A 223 -3.47 1.79 -7.83
N GLU A 224 -3.75 2.79 -8.66
CA GLU A 224 -3.18 4.14 -8.58
C GLU A 224 -3.44 4.83 -7.23
N HIS A 225 -4.47 4.40 -6.49
CA HIS A 225 -4.77 4.94 -5.17
C HIS A 225 -3.93 4.36 -4.05
N TRP A 226 -3.04 3.39 -4.33
CA TRP A 226 -1.93 3.10 -3.41
C TRP A 226 -1.17 4.38 -3.07
N ASN A 227 -1.06 5.32 -4.01
CA ASN A 227 -0.47 6.63 -3.77
C ASN A 227 -1.08 7.39 -2.59
N ALA A 228 -2.39 7.24 -2.33
CA ALA A 228 -3.10 7.97 -1.29
C ALA A 228 -2.60 7.64 0.13
N ILE A 229 -2.00 6.47 0.35
CA ILE A 229 -1.55 6.07 1.70
C ILE A 229 -0.41 6.94 2.22
N GLN A 230 0.33 7.64 1.34
CA GLN A 230 1.41 8.56 1.73
C GLN A 230 0.95 9.65 2.71
N TRP A 231 -0.35 9.97 2.71
CA TRP A 231 -0.96 10.98 3.55
C TRP A 231 -1.75 10.40 4.74
N LEU A 232 -1.69 9.09 4.97
CA LEU A 232 -2.48 8.43 6.02
C LEU A 232 -2.12 8.96 7.42
N ASN A 233 -0.82 9.06 7.72
CA ASN A 233 -0.30 9.60 8.98
C ASN A 233 0.49 10.91 8.76
N SER A 234 0.02 11.79 7.88
CA SER A 234 0.70 13.07 7.60
C SER A 234 0.75 14.04 8.79
N SER A 235 -0.04 13.78 9.83
CA SER A 235 0.02 14.49 11.11
C SER A 235 -0.29 13.55 12.28
N PRO A 236 0.27 13.83 13.48
CA PRO A 236 0.12 12.94 14.63
C PRO A 236 -1.34 12.65 14.99
N SER A 237 -1.58 11.45 15.50
CA SER A 237 -2.87 11.00 16.02
C SER A 237 -3.01 11.42 17.49
N PRO A 238 -3.92 12.34 17.82
CA PRO A 238 -4.15 12.76 19.20
C PRO A 238 -4.80 11.64 20.03
N GLU A 239 -4.58 11.66 21.34
CA GLU A 239 -5.19 10.71 22.26
C GLU A 239 -6.73 10.73 22.13
N GLY A 240 -7.33 9.55 21.95
CA GLY A 240 -8.77 9.41 21.78
C GLY A 240 -9.32 9.80 20.41
N GLU A 241 -8.47 9.99 19.39
CA GLU A 241 -8.91 10.23 18.01
C GLU A 241 -9.85 9.11 17.54
N THR A 242 -11.07 9.49 17.16
CA THR A 242 -12.05 8.55 16.60
C THR A 242 -11.68 8.17 15.17
N PHE A 243 -12.16 7.02 14.70
CA PHE A 243 -11.90 6.59 13.32
C PHE A 243 -12.47 7.56 12.27
N LEU A 244 -13.61 8.22 12.55
CA LEU A 244 -14.13 9.29 11.68
C LEU A 244 -13.14 10.46 11.58
N GLN A 245 -12.57 10.91 12.70
CA GLN A 245 -11.57 11.98 12.71
C GLN A 245 -10.31 11.56 11.96
N TYR A 246 -9.85 10.32 12.15
CA TYR A 246 -8.69 9.77 11.45
C TYR A 246 -8.90 9.73 9.93
N LEU A 247 -10.04 9.21 9.45
CA LEU A 247 -10.37 9.21 8.01
C LEU A 247 -10.58 10.63 7.46
N THR A 248 -11.15 11.54 8.25
CA THR A 248 -11.30 12.95 7.86
C THR A 248 -9.94 13.62 7.69
N LYS A 249 -8.98 13.32 8.58
CA LYS A 249 -7.60 13.80 8.51
C LYS A 249 -6.92 13.32 7.23
N TRP A 250 -7.03 12.02 6.93
CA TRP A 250 -6.52 11.44 5.69
C TRP A 250 -7.15 12.08 4.45
N HIS A 251 -8.49 12.22 4.43
CA HIS A 251 -9.23 12.82 3.31
C HIS A 251 -8.83 14.28 3.02
N ARG A 252 -8.54 15.05 4.07
CA ARG A 252 -8.06 16.44 3.95
C ARG A 252 -6.61 16.51 3.47
N ALA A 253 -5.80 15.52 3.79
CA ALA A 253 -4.37 15.53 3.49
C ALA A 253 -4.04 15.04 2.08
N VAL A 254 -4.83 14.13 1.51
CA VAL A 254 -4.59 13.61 0.15
C VAL A 254 -4.80 14.68 -0.92
N PRO A 255 -4.04 14.65 -2.04
CA PRO A 255 -4.34 15.43 -3.24
C PRO A 255 -5.76 15.17 -3.76
N GLU A 256 -6.35 16.15 -4.44
CA GLU A 256 -7.75 16.10 -4.94
C GLU A 256 -8.05 14.83 -5.75
N LYS A 257 -7.11 14.38 -6.59
CA LYS A 257 -7.24 13.15 -7.40
C LYS A 257 -7.47 11.86 -6.58
N HIS A 258 -7.30 11.89 -5.27
CA HIS A 258 -7.51 10.74 -4.39
C HIS A 258 -8.64 10.96 -3.37
N ALA A 259 -9.30 12.13 -3.36
CA ALA A 259 -10.34 12.47 -2.39
C ALA A 259 -11.52 11.48 -2.45
N ASP A 260 -12.08 11.27 -3.65
CA ASP A 260 -13.19 10.34 -3.89
C ASP A 260 -12.88 8.90 -3.45
N PHE A 261 -11.63 8.47 -3.61
CA PHE A 261 -11.20 7.15 -3.16
C PHE A 261 -11.20 7.01 -1.64
N VAL A 262 -10.74 8.04 -0.92
CA VAL A 262 -10.78 8.05 0.54
C VAL A 262 -12.23 8.09 1.04
N GLU A 263 -13.10 8.85 0.37
CA GLU A 263 -14.53 8.88 0.68
C GLU A 263 -15.21 7.53 0.39
N ALA A 264 -14.90 6.90 -0.73
CA ALA A 264 -15.37 5.54 -1.05
C ALA A 264 -14.89 4.52 0.00
N THR A 265 -13.63 4.65 0.45
CA THR A 265 -13.07 3.80 1.51
C THR A 265 -13.83 4.01 2.82
N ALA A 266 -14.10 5.26 3.24
CA ALA A 266 -14.90 5.56 4.42
C ALA A 266 -16.32 4.99 4.32
N SER A 267 -16.92 5.09 3.14
CA SER A 267 -18.25 4.57 2.84
C SER A 267 -18.34 3.05 3.00
N LEU A 268 -17.26 2.29 2.74
CA LEU A 268 -17.22 0.85 3.02
C LEU A 268 -17.44 0.53 4.51
N PHE A 269 -17.06 1.43 5.42
CA PHE A 269 -17.30 1.31 6.86
C PHE A 269 -18.66 1.91 7.28
N GLY A 270 -19.42 2.47 6.35
CA GLY A 270 -20.66 3.19 6.62
C GLY A 270 -20.41 4.53 7.30
N ILE A 271 -19.29 5.18 6.98
CA ILE A 271 -18.88 6.48 7.52
C ILE A 271 -18.99 7.52 6.39
N SER A 272 -19.73 8.58 6.65
CA SER A 272 -19.77 9.77 5.78
C SER A 272 -18.76 10.78 6.27
N LEU A 273 -17.86 11.22 5.39
CA LEU A 273 -16.87 12.24 5.71
C LEU A 273 -17.50 13.64 5.57
N PRO A 274 -17.02 14.64 6.32
CA PRO A 274 -17.45 16.01 6.12
C PRO A 274 -16.98 16.52 4.75
N GLU A 275 -17.76 17.44 4.17
CA GLU A 275 -17.37 18.15 2.96
C GLU A 275 -16.03 18.85 3.13
N LEU A 276 -15.26 18.87 2.05
CA LEU A 276 -14.01 19.61 2.00
C LEU A 276 -14.32 21.10 1.86
N PRO A 277 -13.49 21.99 2.44
CA PRO A 277 -13.60 23.41 2.14
C PRO A 277 -13.39 23.64 0.63
N GLU A 278 -14.09 24.64 0.07
CA GLU A 278 -14.07 24.96 -1.38
C GLU A 278 -12.68 25.31 -1.93
N VAL A 279 -11.71 25.59 -1.07
CA VAL A 279 -10.31 25.87 -1.45
C VAL A 279 -9.38 24.98 -0.65
N ARG A 280 -8.62 24.14 -1.36
CA ARG A 280 -7.45 23.41 -0.84
C ARG A 280 -6.21 24.24 -1.23
N GLU A 281 -5.52 24.81 -0.25
CA GLU A 281 -4.21 25.46 -0.47
C GLU A 281 -3.11 24.45 -0.78
#